data_AF-A0A2G9V2T4-F1
#
_entry.id   AF-A0A2G9V2T4-F1
#
_cell.length_a   1.000
_cell.length_b   1.000
_cell.length_c   1.000
_cell.angle_alpha   90.00
_cell.angle_beta   90.00
_cell.angle_gamma   90.00
#
_symmetry.space_group_name_H-M   'P 1'
#
loop_
_entity.id
_entity.type
_entity.pdbx_description
1 polymer ?
#
loop_
_entity_poly.entity_id
_entity_poly.type
_entity_poly.pdbx_seq_one_letter_code
_entity_poly.pdbx_strand_id
1 'polypeptide(L)'
;MDMELFTYNHARFVSPYPVDGTFLLESKHMFNFTQFQQHVRQKWNTKTLNSKNLKMMEAVFTFDAIYTFANTFTDVSAAMMLDDLPLTMCRKPTRNARRFQHGRTLIDRMLENSLRGLSGDLRRLNGNPGKSNYSLRIQLIGYNGVLEDIGFWEPATEVHVNMSGDSRAQLQRNVQVSDELKPHFRVTTIMVSSQCLGFTYESHSS
;
A
#
# COMPACT_ATOMS: atom_id res chain seq x y z
N MET A 1 -17.93 6.28 7.54
CA MET A 1 -17.61 7.62 7.02
C MET A 1 -18.93 8.11 6.46
N ASP A 2 -19.43 9.25 6.94
CA ASP A 2 -20.68 9.81 6.45
C ASP A 2 -20.39 10.47 5.10
N MET A 3 -20.90 9.86 4.02
CA MET A 3 -20.60 10.27 2.64
C MET A 3 -21.40 11.51 2.24
N GLU A 4 -22.54 11.79 2.89
CA GLU A 4 -23.35 12.97 2.59
C GLU A 4 -22.59 14.26 2.95
N LEU A 5 -21.80 14.21 4.01
CA LEU A 5 -21.03 15.34 4.51
C LEU A 5 -19.95 15.82 3.52
N PHE A 6 -19.43 14.94 2.66
CA PHE A 6 -18.48 15.28 1.60
C PHE A 6 -19.16 15.95 0.41
N THR A 7 -20.39 15.54 0.11
CA THR A 7 -21.19 16.09 -0.98
C THR A 7 -21.48 17.58 -0.80
N TYR A 8 -21.59 18.05 0.46
CA TYR A 8 -21.95 19.44 0.77
C TYR A 8 -20.76 20.34 1.16
N ASN A 9 -19.66 19.79 1.70
CA ASN A 9 -18.58 20.62 2.29
C ASN A 9 -17.38 20.88 1.37
N HIS A 10 -17.45 20.54 0.08
CA HIS A 10 -16.31 20.66 -0.86
C HIS A 10 -15.02 19.98 -0.36
N ALA A 11 -15.15 19.03 0.57
CA ALA A 11 -14.03 18.39 1.21
C ALA A 11 -13.44 17.35 0.27
N ARG A 12 -12.13 17.45 0.02
CA ARG A 12 -11.37 16.47 -0.76
C ARG A 12 -10.63 15.54 0.18
N PHE A 13 -10.71 14.24 -0.09
CA PHE A 13 -9.88 13.27 0.60
C PHE A 13 -8.98 12.56 -0.40
N VAL A 14 -7.67 12.68 -0.22
CA VAL A 14 -6.67 12.00 -1.04
C VAL A 14 -6.02 10.93 -0.18
N SER A 15 -5.95 9.70 -0.68
CA SER A 15 -5.26 8.62 0.01
C SER A 15 -4.46 7.74 -0.94
N PRO A 16 -3.29 7.25 -0.51
CA PRO A 16 -2.60 6.18 -1.20
C PRO A 16 -3.44 4.90 -1.15
N TYR A 17 -3.58 4.26 -2.30
CA TYR A 17 -4.20 2.96 -2.46
C TYR A 17 -3.13 1.94 -2.83
N PRO A 18 -2.82 0.98 -1.93
CA PRO A 18 -1.67 0.11 -2.07
C PRO A 18 -1.94 -1.13 -2.92
N VAL A 19 -3.10 -1.24 -3.58
CA VAL A 19 -3.47 -2.45 -4.31
C VAL A 19 -3.23 -2.24 -5.80
N ASP A 20 -2.53 -3.17 -6.40
CA ASP A 20 -2.33 -3.25 -7.84
C ASP A 20 -3.53 -3.96 -8.49
N GLY A 21 -4.22 -3.24 -9.37
CA GLY A 21 -5.37 -3.77 -10.11
C GLY A 21 -4.98 -4.91 -11.05
N THR A 22 -3.74 -4.92 -11.56
CA THR A 22 -3.29 -5.97 -12.47
C THR A 22 -3.20 -7.32 -11.76
N PHE A 23 -2.63 -7.37 -10.55
CA PHE A 23 -2.64 -8.60 -9.74
C PHE A 23 -4.05 -9.15 -9.49
N LEU A 24 -5.03 -8.27 -9.22
CA LEU A 24 -6.42 -8.69 -8.99
C LEU A 24 -7.06 -9.31 -10.23
N LEU A 25 -6.72 -8.82 -11.42
CA LEU A 25 -7.21 -9.37 -12.68
C LEU A 25 -6.57 -10.73 -12.97
N GLU A 26 -5.25 -10.84 -12.81
CA GLU A 26 -4.47 -12.07 -13.06
C GLU A 26 -4.85 -13.18 -12.06
N SER A 27 -5.06 -12.83 -10.79
CA SER A 27 -5.32 -13.77 -9.71
C SER A 27 -6.80 -14.01 -9.42
N LYS A 28 -7.72 -13.47 -10.24
CA LYS A 28 -9.17 -13.45 -9.99
C LYS A 28 -9.78 -14.83 -9.65
N HIS A 29 -9.21 -15.89 -10.20
CA HIS A 29 -9.68 -17.27 -10.03
C HIS A 29 -9.16 -17.94 -8.75
N MET A 30 -8.05 -17.46 -8.18
CA MET A 30 -7.44 -18.02 -6.96
C MET A 30 -7.64 -17.13 -5.73
N PHE A 31 -7.82 -15.82 -5.93
CA PHE A 31 -7.86 -14.84 -4.87
C PHE A 31 -9.03 -13.88 -5.03
N ASN A 32 -9.87 -13.82 -4.00
CA ASN A 32 -10.99 -12.88 -3.92
C ASN A 32 -10.66 -11.76 -2.94
N PHE A 33 -10.38 -10.57 -3.47
CA PHE A 33 -10.00 -9.42 -2.65
C PHE A 33 -11.11 -8.95 -1.72
N THR A 34 -12.38 -8.98 -2.16
CA THR A 34 -13.52 -8.60 -1.33
C THR A 34 -13.64 -9.52 -0.12
N GLN A 35 -13.49 -10.83 -0.31
CA GLN A 35 -13.51 -11.79 0.79
C GLN A 35 -12.32 -11.58 1.73
N PHE A 36 -11.12 -11.31 1.19
CA PHE A 36 -9.95 -10.98 2.00
C PHE A 36 -10.20 -9.73 2.87
N GLN A 37 -10.74 -8.66 2.30
CA GLN A 37 -11.06 -7.43 3.04
C GLN A 37 -12.10 -7.68 4.14
N GLN A 38 -13.15 -8.46 3.85
CA GLN A 38 -14.16 -8.83 4.83
C GLN A 38 -13.57 -9.65 5.98
N HIS A 39 -12.72 -10.63 5.66
CA HIS A 39 -12.05 -11.46 6.65
C HIS A 39 -11.17 -10.62 7.59
N VAL A 40 -10.32 -9.76 7.04
CA VAL A 40 -9.45 -8.86 7.82
C VAL A 40 -10.28 -7.95 8.72
N ARG A 41 -11.36 -7.35 8.18
CA ARG A 41 -12.26 -6.49 8.97
C ARG A 41 -12.93 -7.24 10.11
N GLN A 42 -13.43 -8.45 9.85
CA GLN A 42 -14.05 -9.28 10.88
C GLN A 42 -13.05 -9.61 11.99
N LYS A 43 -11.84 -10.06 11.63
CA LYS A 43 -10.79 -10.39 12.61
C LYS A 43 -10.34 -9.17 13.41
N TRP A 44 -10.19 -8.01 12.76
CA TRP A 44 -9.89 -6.76 13.44
C TRP A 44 -10.96 -6.41 14.47
N ASN A 45 -12.22 -6.37 14.05
CA ASN A 45 -13.36 -6.03 14.90
C ASN A 45 -13.43 -6.92 16.15
N THR A 46 -13.17 -8.22 16.00
CA THR A 46 -13.15 -9.15 17.15
C THR A 46 -12.03 -8.88 18.15
N LYS A 47 -10.90 -8.30 17.72
CA LYS A 47 -9.73 -8.06 18.58
C LYS A 47 -9.68 -6.65 19.16
N THR A 48 -10.33 -5.68 18.53
CA THR A 48 -10.16 -4.25 18.85
C THR A 48 -11.44 -3.57 19.29
N LEU A 49 -12.45 -4.32 19.74
CA LEU A 49 -13.76 -3.78 20.18
C LEU A 49 -14.36 -2.82 19.14
N ASN A 50 -14.33 -3.19 17.85
CA ASN A 50 -14.82 -2.37 16.73
C ASN A 50 -14.11 -1.01 16.52
N SER A 51 -12.84 -0.87 16.91
CA SER A 51 -12.01 0.29 16.52
C SER A 51 -12.07 0.57 15.01
N LYS A 52 -12.28 1.83 14.63
CA LYS A 52 -12.38 2.28 13.23
C LYS A 52 -11.02 2.48 12.54
N ASN A 53 -9.91 2.30 13.26
CA ASN A 53 -8.56 2.63 12.78
C ASN A 53 -7.89 1.51 11.96
N LEU A 54 -8.68 0.64 11.33
CA LEU A 54 -8.12 -0.41 10.49
C LEU A 54 -7.50 0.19 9.23
N LYS A 55 -6.18 0.05 9.09
CA LYS A 55 -5.45 0.40 7.87
C LYS A 55 -5.32 -0.82 6.98
N MET A 56 -6.14 -0.89 5.92
CA MET A 56 -6.09 -2.01 4.96
C MET A 56 -4.71 -2.16 4.32
N MET A 57 -3.95 -1.07 4.24
CA MET A 57 -2.57 -1.07 3.74
C MET A 57 -1.64 -2.04 4.48
N GLU A 58 -1.74 -2.13 5.81
CA GLU A 58 -0.91 -3.06 6.59
C GLU A 58 -1.24 -4.51 6.26
N ALA A 59 -2.53 -4.82 6.07
CA ALA A 59 -2.97 -6.16 5.68
C ALA A 59 -2.48 -6.54 4.27
N VAL A 60 -2.52 -5.60 3.32
CA VAL A 60 -1.99 -5.79 1.96
C VAL A 60 -0.49 -6.08 1.98
N PHE A 61 0.30 -5.28 2.70
CA PHE A 61 1.75 -5.53 2.79
C PHE A 61 2.09 -6.81 3.57
N THR A 62 1.29 -7.19 4.56
CA THR A 62 1.45 -8.45 5.27
C THR A 62 1.17 -9.64 4.35
N PHE A 63 0.14 -9.56 3.50
CA PHE A 63 -0.12 -10.57 2.49
C PHE A 63 1.09 -10.73 1.57
N ASP A 64 1.64 -9.64 1.04
CA ASP A 64 2.79 -9.70 0.15
C ASP A 64 4.04 -10.28 0.83
N ALA A 65 4.26 -9.97 2.10
CA ALA A 65 5.36 -10.55 2.87
C ALA A 65 5.22 -12.07 3.00
N ILE A 66 4.02 -12.55 3.33
CA ILE A 66 3.73 -13.99 3.45
C ILE A 66 3.80 -14.66 2.07
N TYR A 67 3.23 -14.05 1.04
CA TYR A 67 3.23 -14.56 -0.32
C TYR A 67 4.66 -14.69 -0.87
N THR A 68 5.49 -13.66 -0.70
CA THR A 68 6.90 -13.70 -1.09
C THR A 68 7.64 -14.80 -0.35
N PHE A 69 7.47 -14.84 0.98
CA PHE A 69 8.13 -15.84 1.81
C PHE A 69 7.71 -17.26 1.42
N ALA A 70 6.42 -17.53 1.25
CA ALA A 70 5.92 -18.84 0.90
C ALA A 70 6.48 -19.33 -0.44
N ASN A 71 6.40 -18.51 -1.49
CA ASN A 71 6.95 -18.86 -2.81
C ASN A 71 8.47 -19.12 -2.73
N THR A 72 9.20 -18.21 -2.08
CA THR A 72 10.66 -18.36 -1.95
C THR A 72 11.04 -19.58 -1.12
N PHE A 73 10.30 -19.83 -0.04
CA PHE A 73 10.55 -20.94 0.85
C PHE A 73 10.24 -22.27 0.18
N THR A 74 9.21 -22.36 -0.66
CA THR A 74 8.94 -23.56 -1.47
C THR A 74 10.16 -23.96 -2.29
N ASP A 75 10.78 -23.00 -2.99
CA ASP A 75 11.98 -23.25 -3.82
C ASP A 75 13.19 -23.68 -2.97
N VAL A 76 13.43 -22.98 -1.85
CA VAL A 76 14.58 -23.29 -0.98
C VAL A 76 14.38 -24.61 -0.24
N SER A 77 13.16 -24.89 0.19
CA SER A 77 12.81 -26.12 0.92
C SER A 77 12.95 -27.39 0.08
N ALA A 78 12.79 -27.29 -1.25
CA ALA A 78 13.05 -28.41 -2.15
C ALA A 78 14.52 -28.89 -2.12
N ALA A 79 15.45 -28.01 -1.73
CA ALA A 79 16.87 -28.33 -1.57
C ALA A 79 17.26 -28.65 -0.11
N MET A 80 16.33 -28.56 0.84
CA MET A 80 16.57 -28.88 2.25
C MET A 80 16.46 -30.39 2.48
N MET A 81 17.44 -30.98 3.17
CA MET A 81 17.31 -32.36 3.64
C MET A 81 16.39 -32.41 4.88
N LEU A 82 15.67 -33.52 5.13
CA LEU A 82 14.80 -33.68 6.31
C LEU A 82 15.55 -33.51 7.65
N ASP A 83 16.85 -33.81 7.68
CA ASP A 83 17.73 -33.63 8.85
C ASP A 83 18.27 -32.19 9.01
N ASP A 84 17.97 -31.28 8.08
CA ASP A 84 18.31 -29.85 8.16
C ASP A 84 17.33 -29.08 9.06
N LEU A 85 16.73 -29.70 10.08
CA LEU A 85 15.94 -28.96 11.08
C LEU A 85 16.89 -28.20 12.00
N PRO A 86 17.16 -26.90 11.80
CA PRO A 86 18.20 -26.22 12.56
C PRO A 86 17.49 -25.60 13.75
N LEU A 87 17.80 -26.10 14.94
CA LEU A 87 17.57 -25.38 16.20
C LEU A 87 18.38 -24.08 16.11
N THR A 88 17.80 -23.04 15.50
CA THR A 88 18.37 -21.70 15.48
C THR A 88 18.40 -21.23 16.92
N MET A 89 19.56 -20.82 17.39
CA MET A 89 19.79 -20.52 18.80
C MET A 89 20.37 -19.13 18.95
N CYS A 90 19.72 -18.30 19.76
CA CYS A 90 20.29 -17.03 20.18
C CYS A 90 21.51 -17.27 21.08
N ARG A 91 22.46 -16.32 21.03
CA ARG A 91 23.63 -16.28 21.93
C ARG A 91 23.16 -16.18 23.38
N LYS A 92 23.74 -16.99 24.25
CA LYS A 92 23.62 -16.89 25.71
C LYS A 92 25.03 -16.86 26.31
N PRO A 93 25.22 -16.39 27.56
CA PRO A 93 26.54 -16.39 28.20
C PRO A 93 27.23 -17.75 28.20
N THR A 94 26.45 -18.84 28.25
CA THR A 94 26.91 -20.22 28.30
C THR A 94 26.82 -20.97 26.96
N ARG A 95 26.32 -20.33 25.89
CA ARG A 95 26.06 -21.01 24.61
C ARG A 95 26.22 -20.07 23.41
N ASN A 96 26.99 -20.51 22.44
CA ASN A 96 27.17 -19.80 21.17
C ASN A 96 25.86 -19.75 20.37
N ALA A 97 25.74 -18.72 19.53
CA ALA A 97 24.63 -18.62 18.59
C ALA A 97 24.77 -19.69 17.49
N ARG A 98 23.65 -20.27 17.08
CA ARG A 98 23.58 -21.13 15.89
C ARG A 98 22.67 -20.45 14.88
N ARG A 99 23.23 -20.10 13.72
CA ARG A 99 22.50 -19.49 12.61
C ARG A 99 21.66 -20.52 11.87
N PHE A 100 20.58 -20.06 11.27
CA PHE A 100 19.84 -20.83 10.27
C PHE A 100 20.73 -21.03 9.04
N GLN A 101 21.01 -22.28 8.68
CA GLN A 101 21.99 -22.61 7.62
C GLN A 101 21.56 -22.08 6.26
N HIS A 102 20.27 -22.20 5.94
CA HIS A 102 19.68 -21.76 4.67
C HIS A 102 19.23 -20.30 4.67
N GLY A 103 19.52 -19.54 5.74
CA GLY A 103 19.05 -18.17 5.88
C GLY A 103 19.60 -17.23 4.81
N ARG A 104 20.86 -17.42 4.39
CA ARG A 104 21.45 -16.61 3.33
C ARG A 104 20.79 -16.90 1.98
N THR A 105 20.67 -18.16 1.61
CA THR A 105 19.99 -18.60 0.38
C THR A 105 18.55 -18.09 0.32
N LEU A 106 17.82 -18.17 1.44
CA LEU A 106 16.46 -17.63 1.53
C LEU A 106 16.42 -16.12 1.30
N ILE A 107 17.29 -15.36 1.96
CA ILE A 107 17.35 -13.90 1.78
C ILE A 107 17.72 -13.55 0.33
N ASP A 108 18.74 -14.19 -0.24
CA ASP A 108 19.18 -13.92 -1.61
C ASP A 108 18.05 -14.21 -2.61
N ARG A 109 17.33 -15.32 -2.46
CA ARG A 109 16.17 -15.64 -3.30
C ARG A 109 15.00 -14.67 -3.10
N MET A 110 14.77 -14.20 -1.87
CA MET A 110 13.78 -13.14 -1.62
C MET A 110 14.20 -11.81 -2.25
N LEU A 111 15.49 -11.52 -2.41
CA LEU A 111 16.00 -10.32 -3.07
C LEU A 111 16.15 -10.48 -4.59
N GLU A 112 16.07 -11.69 -5.13
CA GLU A 112 16.16 -11.94 -6.58
C GLU A 112 14.79 -12.28 -7.20
N ASN A 113 13.74 -12.27 -6.39
CA ASN A 113 12.40 -12.63 -6.82
C ASN A 113 11.89 -11.67 -7.93
N SER A 114 11.06 -12.19 -8.84
CA SER A 114 10.33 -11.39 -9.84
C SER A 114 8.82 -11.50 -9.62
N LEU A 115 8.39 -11.64 -8.37
CA LEU A 115 6.99 -11.87 -8.01
C LEU A 115 6.19 -10.57 -8.07
N ARG A 116 4.93 -10.73 -8.47
CA ARG A 116 3.91 -9.69 -8.37
C ARG A 116 2.91 -10.10 -7.28
N GLY A 117 2.72 -9.25 -6.29
CA GLY A 117 1.78 -9.42 -5.19
C GLY A 117 0.61 -8.44 -5.26
N LEU A 118 -0.15 -8.36 -4.17
CA LEU A 118 -1.29 -7.45 -4.05
C LEU A 118 -0.91 -5.98 -4.19
N SER A 119 0.31 -5.58 -3.78
CA SER A 119 0.79 -4.22 -3.99
C SER A 119 1.64 -4.02 -5.24
N GLY A 120 1.59 -4.97 -6.17
CA GLY A 120 2.33 -4.92 -7.43
C GLY A 120 3.69 -5.60 -7.31
N ASP A 121 4.75 -4.97 -7.82
CA ASP A 121 6.07 -5.57 -7.92
C ASP A 121 6.77 -5.74 -6.57
N LEU A 122 7.12 -6.99 -6.21
CA LEU A 122 7.74 -7.33 -4.93
C LEU A 122 9.27 -7.21 -4.95
N ARG A 123 9.89 -6.84 -6.08
CA ARG A 123 11.32 -6.48 -6.18
C ARG A 123 11.70 -5.28 -5.34
N ARG A 124 10.74 -4.53 -4.78
CA ARG A 124 11.01 -3.47 -3.81
C ARG A 124 11.79 -3.93 -2.57
N LEU A 125 11.74 -5.24 -2.24
CA LEU A 125 12.52 -5.80 -1.15
C LEU A 125 14.04 -5.72 -1.40
N ASN A 126 14.47 -5.49 -2.64
CA ASN A 126 15.87 -5.45 -3.06
C ASN A 126 16.62 -4.22 -2.54
N GLY A 127 15.92 -3.27 -1.89
CA GLY A 127 16.52 -2.10 -1.25
C GLY A 127 17.13 -1.08 -2.22
N ASN A 128 17.00 -1.28 -3.53
CA ASN A 128 17.48 -0.34 -4.54
C ASN A 128 16.32 0.52 -5.06
N PRO A 129 16.16 1.77 -4.58
CA PRO A 129 15.04 2.64 -4.98
C PRO A 129 15.01 2.96 -6.48
N GLY A 130 16.14 2.89 -7.17
CA GLY A 130 16.22 3.07 -8.63
C GLY A 130 15.88 1.83 -9.46
N LYS A 131 15.73 0.66 -8.82
CA LYS A 131 15.31 -0.61 -9.46
C LYS A 131 13.94 -1.11 -8.97
N SER A 132 13.39 -0.49 -7.93
CA SER A 132 12.10 -0.85 -7.36
C SER A 132 10.99 -0.24 -8.21
N ASN A 133 10.47 -1.01 -9.16
CA ASN A 133 9.38 -0.61 -10.04
C ASN A 133 8.01 -0.80 -9.35
N TYR A 134 7.80 -0.10 -8.24
CA TYR A 134 6.51 -0.12 -7.55
C TYR A 134 5.83 1.23 -7.68
N SER A 135 4.52 1.19 -7.93
CA SER A 135 3.67 2.36 -8.01
C SER A 135 2.64 2.32 -6.88
N LEU A 136 2.45 3.42 -6.18
CA LEU A 136 1.31 3.58 -5.28
C LEU A 136 0.22 4.34 -6.02
N ARG A 137 -0.96 3.75 -6.15
CA ARG A 137 -2.12 4.44 -6.73
C ARG A 137 -2.57 5.53 -5.77
N ILE A 138 -3.10 6.62 -6.31
CA ILE A 138 -3.63 7.74 -5.53
C ILE A 138 -5.13 7.82 -5.82
N GLN A 139 -5.93 7.71 -4.77
CA GLN A 139 -7.38 7.84 -4.87
C GLN A 139 -7.84 9.16 -4.27
N LEU A 140 -8.85 9.74 -4.90
CA LEU A 140 -9.53 10.96 -4.48
C LEU A 140 -11.01 10.66 -4.24
N ILE A 141 -11.53 11.15 -3.12
CA ILE A 141 -12.97 11.41 -2.98
C ILE A 141 -13.14 12.92 -3.16
N GLY A 142 -13.76 13.29 -4.29
CA GLY A 142 -13.85 14.66 -4.77
C GLY A 142 -15.25 15.26 -4.62
N TYR A 143 -15.52 16.31 -5.41
CA TYR A 143 -16.77 17.08 -5.37
C TYR A 143 -18.03 16.25 -5.66
N ASN A 144 -17.91 15.17 -6.43
CA ASN A 144 -19.01 14.28 -6.75
C ASN A 144 -19.28 13.22 -5.66
N GLY A 145 -18.43 13.13 -4.62
CA GLY A 145 -18.49 12.09 -3.60
C GLY A 145 -18.12 10.69 -4.10
N VAL A 146 -17.61 10.58 -5.32
CA VAL A 146 -17.18 9.32 -5.94
C VAL A 146 -15.69 9.12 -5.66
N LEU A 147 -15.32 7.88 -5.34
CA LEU A 147 -13.93 7.48 -5.21
C LEU A 147 -13.33 7.30 -6.62
N GLU A 148 -12.42 8.18 -6.99
CA GLU A 148 -11.73 8.18 -8.29
C GLU A 148 -10.26 7.84 -8.10
N ASP A 149 -9.71 7.04 -9.02
CA ASP A 149 -8.27 6.86 -9.14
C ASP A 149 -7.71 8.02 -9.96
N ILE A 150 -6.96 8.90 -9.31
CA ILE A 150 -6.46 10.14 -9.90
C ILE A 150 -5.02 10.00 -10.36
N GLY A 151 -4.36 8.87 -10.15
CA GLY A 151 -2.99 8.70 -10.61
C GLY A 151 -2.15 7.78 -9.74
N PHE A 152 -0.85 7.99 -9.79
CA PHE A 152 0.10 7.11 -9.12
C PHE A 152 1.39 7.85 -8.75
N TRP A 153 2.09 7.33 -7.76
CA TRP A 153 3.43 7.75 -7.40
C TRP A 153 4.41 6.61 -7.66
N GLU A 154 5.53 6.93 -8.28
CA GLU A 154 6.66 6.03 -8.48
C GLU A 154 7.93 6.62 -7.85
N PRO A 155 8.79 5.80 -7.23
CA PRO A 155 10.06 6.28 -6.67
C PRO A 155 10.98 6.93 -7.70
N ALA A 156 10.92 6.48 -8.95
CA ALA A 156 11.85 6.90 -10.00
C ALA A 156 11.34 8.07 -10.85
N THR A 157 10.02 8.23 -10.99
CA THR A 157 9.41 9.21 -11.91
C THR A 157 8.52 10.24 -11.20
N GLU A 158 8.51 10.24 -9.86
CA GLU A 158 7.73 11.12 -8.99
C GLU A 158 6.19 10.90 -9.05
N VAL A 159 5.41 11.94 -8.75
CA VAL A 159 3.95 11.89 -8.59
C VAL A 159 3.27 12.26 -9.92
N HIS A 160 2.45 11.37 -10.46
CA HIS A 160 1.63 11.60 -11.66
C HIS A 160 0.16 11.63 -11.29
N VAL A 161 -0.47 12.81 -11.35
CA VAL A 161 -1.88 12.98 -10.98
C VAL A 161 -2.66 13.69 -12.08
N ASN A 162 -3.86 13.18 -12.38
CA ASN A 162 -4.84 13.78 -13.26
C ASN A 162 -6.11 14.14 -12.47
N MET A 163 -6.27 15.44 -12.18
CA MET A 163 -7.42 15.99 -11.44
C MET A 163 -8.56 16.46 -12.35
N SER A 164 -8.46 16.28 -13.67
CA SER A 164 -9.41 16.88 -14.62
C SER A 164 -10.88 16.46 -14.39
N GLY A 165 -11.11 15.25 -13.89
CA GLY A 165 -12.44 14.77 -13.47
C GLY A 165 -13.03 15.62 -12.34
N ASP A 166 -12.31 15.73 -11.23
CA ASP A 166 -12.72 16.54 -10.07
C ASP A 166 -12.82 18.04 -10.41
N SER A 167 -11.91 18.58 -11.23
CA SER A 167 -11.96 19.99 -11.66
C SER A 167 -13.22 20.29 -12.48
N ARG A 168 -13.64 19.38 -13.37
CA ARG A 168 -14.91 19.52 -14.12
C ARG A 168 -16.11 19.46 -13.20
N ALA A 169 -16.12 18.53 -12.23
CA ALA A 169 -17.20 18.40 -11.26
C ALA A 169 -17.30 19.65 -10.34
N GLN A 170 -16.15 20.24 -9.97
CA GLN A 170 -16.09 21.51 -9.25
C GLN A 170 -16.69 22.64 -10.07
N LEU A 171 -16.30 22.81 -11.34
CA LEU A 171 -16.80 23.90 -12.19
C LEU A 171 -18.32 23.83 -12.39
N GLN A 172 -18.87 22.62 -12.59
CA GLN A 172 -20.32 22.44 -12.74
C GLN A 172 -21.12 22.82 -11.48
N ARG A 173 -20.55 22.66 -10.28
CA ARG A 173 -21.19 23.03 -9.01
C ARG A 173 -20.93 24.49 -8.61
N ASN A 174 -19.74 25.02 -8.89
CA ASN A 174 -19.37 26.40 -8.56
C ASN A 174 -20.05 27.44 -9.47
N VAL A 175 -20.61 27.05 -10.63
CA VAL A 175 -21.50 27.93 -11.42
C VAL A 175 -22.72 28.41 -10.60
N GLN A 176 -23.01 27.79 -9.43
CA GLN A 176 -24.07 28.22 -8.52
C GLN A 176 -23.60 28.89 -7.22
N VAL A 177 -22.31 29.08 -6.95
CA VAL A 177 -21.84 29.65 -5.66
C VAL A 177 -20.71 30.66 -5.85
N SER A 178 -20.93 31.87 -5.34
CA SER A 178 -20.05 33.05 -5.38
C SER A 178 -18.60 32.78 -4.95
N ASP A 179 -17.67 33.55 -5.52
CA ASP A 179 -16.20 33.51 -5.44
C ASP A 179 -15.56 33.55 -4.03
N GLU A 180 -16.35 33.60 -2.96
CA GLU A 180 -15.86 33.81 -1.58
C GLU A 180 -15.46 32.50 -0.84
N LEU A 181 -15.76 31.31 -1.39
CA LEU A 181 -15.46 30.01 -0.77
C LEU A 181 -14.30 29.29 -1.48
N LYS A 182 -13.08 29.82 -1.36
CA LYS A 182 -11.87 29.10 -1.81
C LYS A 182 -11.64 27.86 -0.92
N PRO A 183 -11.41 26.66 -1.50
CA PRO A 183 -11.16 25.45 -0.71
C PRO A 183 -9.78 25.50 -0.05
N HIS A 184 -9.75 25.32 1.27
CA HIS A 184 -8.53 25.08 2.03
C HIS A 184 -8.18 23.59 2.01
N PHE A 185 -6.97 23.24 1.57
CA PHE A 185 -6.48 21.86 1.63
C PHE A 185 -6.05 21.50 3.06
N ARG A 186 -6.55 20.39 3.60
CA ARG A 186 -5.97 19.74 4.78
C ARG A 186 -5.17 18.52 4.36
N VAL A 187 -3.85 18.68 4.35
CA VAL A 187 -2.90 17.59 4.10
C VAL A 187 -2.68 16.85 5.42
N THR A 188 -2.97 15.54 5.46
CA THR A 188 -2.60 14.69 6.60
C THR A 188 -1.42 13.83 6.20
N THR A 189 -0.25 14.12 6.76
CA THR A 189 0.98 13.36 6.52
C THR A 189 1.10 12.20 7.51
N ILE A 190 1.58 11.04 7.08
CA ILE A 190 1.92 9.91 7.97
C ILE A 190 3.43 9.98 8.22
N MET A 191 3.85 10.14 9.48
CA MET A 191 5.27 10.03 9.84
C MET A 191 5.72 8.57 9.75
N VAL A 192 6.74 8.30 8.93
CA VAL A 192 7.55 7.08 9.01
C VAL A 192 9.00 7.55 9.19
N SER A 193 9.72 6.98 10.16
CA SER A 193 11.04 7.43 10.58
C SER A 193 12.08 7.31 9.45
N SER A 194 12.23 8.37 8.66
CA SER A 194 13.51 8.88 8.14
C SER A 194 13.37 10.06 7.18
N GLN A 195 12.19 10.43 6.66
CA GLN A 195 12.03 11.64 5.82
C GLN A 195 10.60 12.20 5.91
N CYS A 196 10.48 13.47 6.29
CA CYS A 196 9.24 14.22 6.17
C CYS A 196 9.03 14.60 4.69
N LEU A 197 8.13 13.92 3.99
CA LEU A 197 7.63 14.39 2.70
C LEU A 197 6.57 15.47 2.96
N GLY A 198 7.01 16.73 2.95
CA GLY A 198 6.13 17.89 2.91
C GLY A 198 5.68 18.15 1.48
N PHE A 199 4.37 18.14 1.24
CA PHE A 199 3.79 18.59 -0.02
C PHE A 199 3.49 20.08 0.08
N THR A 200 4.22 20.90 -0.67
CA THR A 200 3.83 22.28 -0.96
C THR A 200 3.63 22.37 -2.47
N TYR A 201 2.47 22.88 -2.89
CA TYR A 201 2.20 23.20 -4.30
C TYR A 201 1.75 24.65 -4.34
N GLU A 202 2.47 25.47 -5.10
CA GLU A 202 2.02 26.78 -5.55
C GLU A 202 1.20 26.60 -6.82
N SER A 203 -0.06 27.03 -6.80
CA SER A 203 -0.88 27.12 -8.00
C SER A 203 -0.55 28.42 -8.73
N HIS A 204 0.17 28.35 -9.84
CA HIS A 204 0.22 29.46 -10.79
C HIS A 204 -1.01 29.38 -11.70
N SER A 205 -1.92 30.34 -11.54
CA SER A 205 -3.00 30.62 -12.47
C SER A 205 -2.47 31.55 -13.58
N SER A 206 -2.59 31.12 -14.83
CA SER A 206 -2.58 31.99 -16.01
C SER A 206 -3.87 31.77 -16.77
#